data_AF-A0AAW1TCS3-F1
#
_entry.id   AF-A0AAW1TCS3-F1
#
_cell.length_a   1.000
_cell.length_b   1.000
_cell.length_c   1.000
_cell.angle_alpha   90.00
_cell.angle_beta   90.00
_cell.angle_gamma   90.00
#
_symmetry.space_group_name_H-M   'P 1'
#
loop_
_entity.id
_entity.type
_entity.pdbx_description
1 polymer ?
#
loop_
_entity_poly.entity_id
_entity_poly.type
_entity_poly.pdbx_seq_one_letter_code
_entity_poly.pdbx_strand_id
1 'polypeptide(L)'
;MQDPQVTLVEPDRVLKTACSAGSNRLALRSYKSRLDGTGSRAPGGKQQHTHAGSRALLQHDAASVPGQTVPTGVARSGGPVQGTFTAAIAVLDSGVGPHQDLNILSGYSCISNDGNTDDDSLEGHGTHVSGSAAAMDNDFGVIGIAPGAPIVPVKVADRQGSASISSVLCGIEWVLQNKAAAVINLSLDGAATSADKVPCDGTDATSALHQAICGAINQGVIVTASAGNDANLTALHIPAVFPEVMSAGSLTDYNGKAGGGAHAITCG
;
A
#
# COMPACT_ATOMS: atom_id res chain seq x y z
N MET A 1 -7.97 31.60 40.88
CA MET A 1 -7.40 31.36 39.53
C MET A 1 -7.25 29.85 39.40
N GLN A 2 -8.15 29.21 38.68
CA GLN A 2 -8.19 27.76 38.47
C GLN A 2 -8.28 27.49 36.97
N ASP A 3 -7.42 26.59 36.53
CA ASP A 3 -7.15 26.16 35.16
C ASP A 3 -8.33 25.33 34.59
N PRO A 4 -8.87 25.64 33.40
CA PRO A 4 -9.91 24.81 32.80
C PRO A 4 -9.27 23.51 32.25
N GLN A 5 -9.61 22.40 32.89
CA GLN A 5 -9.26 21.05 32.48
C GLN A 5 -9.65 20.80 31.01
N VAL A 6 -8.66 20.56 30.16
CA VAL A 6 -8.85 19.98 28.83
C VAL A 6 -9.21 18.51 29.02
N THR A 7 -10.50 18.19 28.96
CA THR A 7 -10.96 16.80 28.94
C THR A 7 -10.59 16.21 27.57
N LEU A 8 -9.50 15.46 27.51
CA LEU A 8 -9.20 14.60 26.37
C LEU A 8 -10.36 13.61 26.21
N VAL A 9 -11.10 13.74 25.10
CA VAL A 9 -12.11 12.76 24.75
C VAL A 9 -11.37 11.51 24.31
N GLU A 10 -11.39 10.47 25.14
CA GLU A 10 -10.77 9.19 24.81
C GLU A 10 -11.36 8.63 23.50
N PRO A 11 -10.53 8.08 22.60
CA PRO A 11 -10.95 7.59 21.29
C PRO A 11 -12.07 6.53 21.38
N ASP A 12 -12.13 5.79 22.49
CA ASP A 12 -13.18 4.81 22.79
C ASP A 12 -14.60 5.39 22.87
N ARG A 13 -14.74 6.67 23.26
CA ARG A 13 -16.05 7.31 23.39
C ARG A 13 -16.62 7.71 22.03
N VAL A 14 -15.76 8.11 21.10
CA VAL A 14 -16.14 8.48 19.73
C VAL A 14 -16.55 7.23 18.94
N LEU A 15 -15.81 6.13 19.11
CA LEU A 15 -16.07 4.86 18.42
C LEU A 15 -17.34 4.14 18.91
N LYS A 16 -17.63 4.12 20.22
CA LYS A 16 -18.88 3.54 20.75
C LYS A 16 -20.14 4.29 20.26
N THR A 17 -20.04 5.59 20.03
CA THR A 17 -21.15 6.40 19.51
C THR A 17 -21.46 6.10 18.03
N ALA A 18 -20.45 5.67 17.25
CA ALA A 18 -20.64 5.26 15.86
C ALA A 18 -21.36 3.91 15.73
N CYS A 19 -21.13 2.97 16.66
CA CYS A 19 -21.80 1.67 16.69
C CYS A 19 -23.30 1.76 17.05
N SER A 20 -23.71 2.65 17.96
CA SER A 20 -25.12 2.74 18.40
C SER A 20 -26.06 3.36 17.36
N ALA A 21 -25.54 3.97 16.30
CA ALA A 21 -26.34 4.68 15.29
C ALA A 21 -26.75 3.83 14.08
N GLY A 22 -26.32 2.56 13.97
CA GLY A 22 -26.75 1.65 12.90
C GLY A 22 -26.63 2.20 11.47
N SER A 23 -25.69 3.12 11.23
CA SER A 23 -25.70 3.98 10.04
C SER A 23 -24.43 3.83 9.18
N ASN A 24 -24.27 2.67 8.55
CA ASN A 24 -23.26 2.45 7.50
C ASN A 24 -23.43 3.33 6.24
N ARG A 25 -24.41 4.25 6.22
CA ARG A 25 -24.64 5.20 5.12
C ARG A 25 -24.31 6.67 5.42
N LEU A 26 -24.04 7.03 6.68
CA LEU A 26 -23.76 8.43 7.05
C LEU A 26 -22.26 8.77 7.11
N ALA A 27 -21.39 7.79 7.40
CA ALA A 27 -19.93 8.01 7.37
C ALA A 27 -19.41 8.32 5.95
N LEU A 28 -20.02 7.76 4.91
CA LEU A 28 -19.62 7.98 3.51
C LEU A 28 -20.07 9.34 2.93
N ARG A 29 -21.16 9.94 3.45
CA ARG A 29 -21.61 11.27 2.98
C ARG A 29 -20.76 12.42 3.53
N SER A 30 -20.23 12.26 4.74
CA SER A 30 -19.38 13.27 5.39
C SER A 30 -17.95 13.29 4.84
N TYR A 31 -17.50 12.21 4.20
CA TYR A 31 -16.21 12.14 3.52
C TYR A 31 -16.26 12.75 2.11
N LYS A 32 -17.34 12.50 1.35
CA LYS A 32 -17.49 12.99 -0.03
C LYS A 32 -17.76 14.50 -0.12
N SER A 33 -18.45 15.11 0.86
CA SER A 33 -18.67 16.57 0.85
C SER A 33 -17.44 17.40 1.20
N ARG A 34 -16.38 16.78 1.74
CA ARG A 34 -15.11 17.45 2.07
C ARG A 34 -14.08 17.40 0.96
N LEU A 35 -14.28 16.58 -0.07
CA LEU A 35 -13.39 16.50 -1.24
C LEU A 35 -13.89 17.32 -2.43
N ASP A 36 -15.21 17.49 -2.61
CA ASP A 36 -15.76 18.11 -3.83
C ASP A 36 -15.96 19.63 -3.77
N GLY A 37 -15.47 20.34 -2.74
CA GLY A 37 -15.38 21.82 -2.73
C GLY A 37 -16.66 22.61 -3.06
N THR A 38 -17.84 22.01 -3.01
CA THR A 38 -19.10 22.62 -3.44
C THR A 38 -20.01 22.85 -2.24
N GLY A 39 -19.96 24.09 -1.73
CA GLY A 39 -20.87 24.59 -0.71
C GLY A 39 -22.32 24.55 -1.20
N SER A 40 -23.04 23.48 -0.87
CA SER A 40 -24.46 23.36 -1.14
C SER A 40 -25.27 24.07 -0.04
N ARG A 41 -25.75 25.26 -0.37
CA ARG A 41 -26.71 26.06 0.42
C ARG A 41 -28.07 25.34 0.38
N ALA A 42 -28.57 24.89 1.53
CA ALA A 42 -29.96 24.40 1.66
C ALA A 42 -30.82 25.38 2.50
N PRO A 43 -32.11 25.57 2.15
CA PRO A 43 -32.90 26.73 2.55
C PRO A 43 -33.72 26.53 3.83
N GLY A 44 -33.81 27.62 4.60
CA GLY A 44 -34.97 28.08 5.39
C GLY A 44 -35.82 27.08 6.20
N GLY A 45 -35.62 27.06 7.52
CA GLY A 45 -36.59 26.54 8.48
C GLY A 45 -36.31 27.09 9.88
N LYS A 46 -37.12 28.04 10.32
CA LYS A 46 -36.97 28.83 11.56
C LYS A 46 -37.06 27.95 12.81
N GLN A 47 -36.12 28.11 13.74
CA GLN A 47 -36.44 28.27 15.17
C GLN A 47 -35.53 29.33 15.78
N GLN A 48 -36.12 30.49 16.06
CA GLN A 48 -35.53 31.53 16.87
C GLN A 48 -35.75 31.15 18.34
N HIS A 49 -34.67 30.96 19.07
CA HIS A 49 -34.64 31.25 20.50
C HIS A 49 -33.46 32.18 20.74
N THR A 50 -33.80 33.42 21.06
CA THR A 50 -32.91 34.53 21.37
C THR A 50 -32.22 34.29 22.71
N HIS A 51 -30.90 34.33 22.77
CA HIS A 51 -30.18 34.94 23.88
C HIS A 51 -28.81 35.46 23.44
N ALA A 52 -28.49 36.65 23.95
CA ALA A 52 -27.30 37.43 23.66
C ALA A 52 -26.02 36.65 23.99
N GLY A 53 -25.06 36.64 23.07
CA GLY A 53 -23.76 36.00 23.27
C GLY A 53 -22.79 36.42 22.17
N SER A 54 -21.59 36.79 22.59
CA SER A 54 -20.46 37.27 21.81
C SER A 54 -20.30 36.57 20.46
N ARG A 55 -20.10 37.37 19.39
CA ARG A 55 -19.66 36.85 18.08
C ARG A 55 -18.25 36.30 18.25
N ALA A 56 -18.13 35.02 18.60
CA ALA A 56 -16.90 34.28 18.42
C ALA A 56 -16.67 34.20 16.91
N LEU A 57 -15.78 35.05 16.40
CA LEU A 57 -15.14 34.80 15.11
C LEU A 57 -14.41 33.47 15.29
N LEU A 58 -14.92 32.42 14.67
CA LEU A 58 -14.14 31.20 14.45
C LEU A 58 -13.02 31.62 13.51
N GLN A 59 -11.88 32.00 14.10
CA GLN A 59 -10.61 32.04 13.41
C GLN A 59 -10.42 30.61 12.90
N HIS A 60 -10.57 30.39 11.60
CA HIS A 60 -10.03 29.18 11.01
C HIS A 60 -8.53 29.34 11.11
N ASP A 61 -7.94 28.78 12.17
CA ASP A 61 -6.51 28.50 12.19
C ASP A 61 -6.20 27.77 10.88
N ALA A 62 -5.22 28.29 10.14
CA ALA A 62 -4.78 27.68 8.89
C ALA A 62 -4.57 26.19 9.16
N ALA A 63 -5.29 25.33 8.46
CA ALA A 63 -5.11 23.89 8.57
C ALA A 63 -3.62 23.60 8.37
N SER A 64 -2.94 23.14 9.42
CA SER A 64 -1.57 22.67 9.30
C SER A 64 -1.56 21.62 8.20
N VAL A 65 -0.79 21.84 7.14
CA VAL A 65 -0.50 20.78 6.17
C VAL A 65 0.02 19.61 7.02
N PRO A 66 -0.63 18.43 6.98
CA PRO A 66 -0.14 17.29 7.75
C PRO A 66 1.31 17.09 7.34
N GLY A 67 2.21 17.16 8.30
CA GLY A 67 3.60 16.77 8.06
C GLY A 67 3.65 15.32 7.58
N GLN A 68 4.80 14.93 7.05
CA GLN A 68 5.02 13.57 6.61
C GLN A 68 4.74 12.55 7.74
N THR A 69 4.19 11.39 7.38
CA THR A 69 3.83 10.33 8.33
C THR A 69 4.56 9.03 8.06
N VAL A 70 4.95 8.30 9.11
CA VAL A 70 5.42 6.91 8.97
C VAL A 70 4.20 5.99 9.05
N PRO A 71 3.86 5.24 7.97
CA PRO A 71 2.77 4.28 8.02
C PRO A 71 3.01 3.23 9.11
N THR A 72 1.94 2.78 9.77
CA THR A 72 2.04 1.79 10.87
C THR A 72 2.71 0.49 10.41
N GLY A 73 2.47 0.06 9.17
CA GLY A 73 3.16 -1.08 8.55
C GLY A 73 4.68 -0.89 8.50
N VAL A 74 5.14 0.27 8.04
CA VAL A 74 6.56 0.64 7.98
C VAL A 74 7.17 0.74 9.37
N ALA A 75 6.46 1.34 10.33
CA ALA A 75 6.93 1.41 11.72
C ALA A 75 7.12 0.00 12.32
N ARG A 76 6.24 -0.94 12.00
CA ARG A 76 6.28 -2.31 12.56
C ARG A 76 7.31 -3.23 11.93
N SER A 77 7.73 -2.98 10.70
CA SER A 77 8.83 -3.72 10.05
C SER A 77 10.23 -3.24 10.46
N GLY A 78 10.32 -2.37 11.49
CA GLY A 78 11.58 -1.81 11.99
C GLY A 78 11.77 -0.32 11.67
N GLY A 79 10.79 0.30 11.03
CA GLY A 79 10.85 1.70 10.60
C GLY A 79 11.58 1.89 9.27
N PRO A 80 11.63 3.14 8.76
CA PRO A 80 12.39 3.49 7.57
C PRO A 80 13.88 3.21 7.78
N VAL A 81 14.48 2.50 6.83
CA VAL A 81 15.91 2.21 6.84
C VAL A 81 16.67 3.48 6.48
N GLN A 82 17.65 3.85 7.32
CA GLN A 82 18.46 5.04 7.13
C GLN A 82 19.53 4.80 6.06
N GLY A 83 19.71 5.75 5.15
CA GLY A 83 20.79 5.74 4.16
C GLY A 83 20.35 6.23 2.79
N THR A 84 21.28 6.18 1.83
CA THR A 84 21.01 6.45 0.42
C THR A 84 21.00 5.14 -0.35
N PHE A 85 19.93 4.91 -1.11
CA PHE A 85 19.75 3.69 -1.90
C PHE A 85 20.06 3.97 -3.36
N THR A 86 21.00 3.22 -3.93
CA THR A 86 21.32 3.26 -5.37
C THR A 86 20.84 2.01 -6.11
N ALA A 87 20.55 0.94 -5.37
CA ALA A 87 19.97 -0.28 -5.93
C ALA A 87 18.46 -0.08 -6.14
N ALA A 88 17.99 -0.36 -7.36
CA ALA A 88 16.59 -0.18 -7.70
C ALA A 88 15.72 -1.39 -7.30
N ILE A 89 14.44 -1.12 -7.08
CA ILE A 89 13.39 -2.11 -6.84
C ILE A 89 12.47 -2.14 -8.07
N ALA A 90 12.40 -3.28 -8.76
CA ALA A 90 11.45 -3.51 -9.83
C ALA A 90 10.10 -3.91 -9.22
N VAL A 91 9.07 -3.12 -9.48
CA VAL A 91 7.70 -3.38 -9.02
C VAL A 91 6.92 -3.96 -10.19
N LEU A 92 6.75 -5.28 -10.20
CA LEU A 92 6.01 -6.02 -11.22
C LEU A 92 4.54 -6.03 -10.82
N ASP A 93 3.76 -5.08 -11.34
CA ASP A 93 2.41 -4.79 -10.88
C ASP A 93 1.54 -4.14 -11.98
N SER A 94 0.52 -3.36 -11.62
CA SER A 94 -0.35 -2.60 -12.51
C SER A 94 0.31 -1.36 -13.14
N GLY A 95 1.61 -1.14 -12.90
CA GLY A 95 2.34 0.07 -13.27
C GLY A 95 2.56 0.98 -12.07
N VAL A 96 3.22 2.12 -12.30
CA VAL A 96 3.42 3.16 -11.27
C VAL A 96 3.13 4.50 -11.92
N GLY A 97 2.14 5.22 -11.38
CA GLY A 97 1.79 6.55 -11.87
C GLY A 97 2.82 7.60 -11.44
N PRO A 98 2.95 8.71 -12.18
CA PRO A 98 3.83 9.81 -11.81
C PRO A 98 3.44 10.35 -10.43
N HIS A 99 4.40 10.38 -9.50
CA HIS A 99 4.13 10.79 -8.12
C HIS A 99 5.34 11.53 -7.53
N GLN A 100 5.09 12.70 -6.93
CA GLN A 100 6.12 13.58 -6.36
C GLN A 100 6.88 12.96 -5.17
N ASP A 101 6.31 11.94 -4.53
CA ASP A 101 6.88 11.25 -3.37
C ASP A 101 7.70 9.99 -3.75
N LEU A 102 7.88 9.74 -5.06
CA LEU A 102 8.55 8.53 -5.57
C LEU A 102 9.68 8.89 -6.55
N ASN A 103 10.81 8.20 -6.42
CA ASN A 103 11.92 8.26 -7.37
C ASN A 103 11.70 7.22 -8.49
N ILE A 104 10.89 7.56 -9.48
CA ILE A 104 10.49 6.63 -10.54
C ILE A 104 11.48 6.71 -11.71
N LEU A 105 12.08 5.57 -12.06
CA LEU A 105 12.92 5.40 -13.25
C LEU A 105 12.10 4.95 -14.45
N SER A 106 12.73 4.93 -15.63
CA SER A 106 12.14 4.31 -16.81
C SER A 106 11.90 2.81 -16.59
N GLY A 107 10.75 2.33 -17.03
CA GLY A 107 10.35 0.93 -16.91
C GLY A 107 9.87 0.33 -18.23
N TYR A 108 9.14 -0.78 -18.13
CA TYR A 108 8.57 -1.47 -19.28
C TYR A 108 7.20 -2.06 -19.00
N SER A 109 6.33 -2.05 -20.00
CA SER A 109 5.00 -2.64 -19.95
C SER A 109 4.93 -3.88 -20.81
N CYS A 110 4.67 -5.01 -20.18
CA CYS A 110 4.39 -6.27 -20.85
C CYS A 110 2.93 -6.38 -21.34
N ILE A 111 2.11 -5.35 -21.09
CA ILE A 111 0.74 -5.26 -21.60
C ILE A 111 0.72 -4.55 -22.96
N SER A 112 1.41 -3.41 -23.05
CA SER A 112 1.50 -2.59 -24.27
C SER A 112 2.77 -2.87 -25.09
N ASN A 113 3.75 -3.59 -24.54
CA ASN A 113 5.06 -3.87 -25.14
C ASN A 113 5.86 -2.59 -25.47
N ASP A 114 5.84 -1.63 -24.56
CA ASP A 114 6.51 -0.35 -24.69
C ASP A 114 6.93 0.20 -23.31
N GLY A 115 7.44 1.43 -23.27
CA GLY A 115 7.82 2.12 -22.04
C GLY A 115 6.66 2.74 -21.26
N ASN A 116 5.40 2.54 -21.65
CA ASN A 116 4.26 3.13 -20.95
C ASN A 116 3.90 2.31 -19.71
N THR A 117 4.44 2.71 -18.57
CA THR A 117 4.26 2.03 -17.29
C THR A 117 3.31 2.74 -16.34
N ASP A 118 2.53 3.70 -16.84
CA ASP A 118 1.57 4.42 -16.02
C ASP A 118 0.57 3.46 -15.38
N ASP A 119 0.25 3.73 -14.11
CA ASP A 119 -0.76 2.99 -13.36
C ASP A 119 -2.15 3.51 -13.71
N ASP A 120 -2.72 2.98 -14.79
CA ASP A 120 -4.09 3.24 -15.24
C ASP A 120 -5.13 2.32 -14.60
N SER A 121 -4.72 1.53 -13.59
CA SER A 121 -5.61 0.62 -12.87
C SER A 121 -6.65 1.38 -12.06
N LEU A 122 -7.76 0.69 -11.77
CA LEU A 122 -8.83 1.28 -10.95
C LEU A 122 -8.42 1.52 -9.50
N GLU A 123 -7.43 0.78 -9.01
CA GLU A 123 -7.03 0.76 -7.60
C GLU A 123 -5.73 1.52 -7.33
N GLY A 124 -4.90 1.76 -8.35
CA GLY A 124 -3.56 2.34 -8.18
C GLY A 124 -2.61 1.41 -7.40
N HIS A 125 -2.76 0.10 -7.59
CA HIS A 125 -2.14 -0.93 -6.75
C HIS A 125 -0.60 -0.84 -6.79
N GLY A 126 0.00 -0.83 -7.98
CA GLY A 126 1.45 -0.75 -8.13
C GLY A 126 2.04 0.57 -7.61
N THR A 127 1.31 1.67 -7.73
CA THR A 127 1.70 2.96 -7.12
C THR A 127 1.69 2.88 -5.60
N HIS A 128 0.68 2.27 -4.99
CA HIS A 128 0.58 2.09 -3.54
C HIS A 128 1.68 1.15 -3.00
N VAL A 129 1.94 0.04 -3.71
CA VAL A 129 3.04 -0.88 -3.41
C VAL A 129 4.39 -0.15 -3.43
N SER A 130 4.62 0.67 -4.47
CA SER A 130 5.84 1.47 -4.59
C SER A 130 6.01 2.49 -3.46
N GLY A 131 4.92 3.12 -3.01
CA GLY A 131 4.92 4.00 -1.85
C GLY A 131 5.34 3.30 -0.56
N SER A 132 4.79 2.10 -0.31
CA SER A 132 5.15 1.29 0.84
C SER A 132 6.63 0.89 0.82
N ALA A 133 7.16 0.57 -0.37
CA ALA A 133 8.55 0.19 -0.54
C ALA A 133 9.52 1.38 -0.37
N ALA A 134 9.25 2.52 -1.00
CA ALA A 134 10.27 3.54 -1.22
C ALA A 134 9.78 5.00 -1.27
N ALA A 135 8.59 5.33 -0.74
CA ALA A 135 8.20 6.74 -0.59
C ALA A 135 9.30 7.53 0.14
N MET A 136 9.61 8.72 -0.36
CA MET A 136 10.75 9.53 0.09
C MET A 136 10.60 9.95 1.56
N ASP A 137 11.72 10.23 2.23
CA ASP A 137 11.72 10.93 3.53
C ASP A 137 11.86 12.43 3.24
N ASN A 138 10.77 13.18 3.39
CA ASN A 138 10.62 14.59 3.02
C ASN A 138 9.55 15.28 3.89
N ASP A 139 9.03 16.43 3.46
CA ASP A 139 8.13 17.24 4.30
C ASP A 139 6.62 16.94 4.10
N PHE A 140 6.25 15.95 3.27
CA PHE A 140 4.85 15.62 2.97
C PHE A 140 4.63 14.11 2.75
N GLY A 141 3.36 13.69 2.65
CA GLY A 141 3.04 12.32 2.27
C GLY A 141 3.42 11.28 3.32
N VAL A 142 4.06 10.20 2.87
CA VAL A 142 4.42 9.04 3.70
C VAL A 142 5.88 8.64 3.51
N ILE A 143 6.45 7.91 4.48
CA ILE A 143 7.80 7.33 4.36
C ILE A 143 7.70 5.84 4.05
N GLY A 144 8.44 5.38 3.03
CA GLY A 144 8.59 3.96 2.69
C GLY A 144 9.61 3.22 3.55
N ILE A 145 9.76 1.91 3.34
CA ILE A 145 10.77 1.10 4.03
C ILE A 145 12.20 1.52 3.68
N ALA A 146 12.46 1.76 2.39
CA ALA A 146 13.75 2.20 1.84
C ALA A 146 13.56 3.57 1.18
N PRO A 147 13.49 4.66 1.96
CA PRO A 147 13.05 5.96 1.45
C PRO A 147 13.88 6.45 0.28
N GLY A 148 13.22 6.82 -0.82
CA GLY A 148 13.86 7.35 -2.01
C GLY A 148 14.65 6.34 -2.86
N ALA A 149 14.58 5.04 -2.53
CA ALA A 149 15.14 4.00 -3.40
C ALA A 149 14.53 4.10 -4.81
N PRO A 150 15.33 3.93 -5.89
CA PRO A 150 14.80 4.02 -7.24
C PRO A 150 13.77 2.91 -7.50
N ILE A 151 12.61 3.29 -8.02
CA ILE A 151 11.55 2.36 -8.43
C ILE A 151 11.61 2.18 -9.95
N VAL A 152 11.71 0.93 -10.39
CA VAL A 152 11.55 0.56 -11.80
C VAL A 152 10.16 -0.06 -11.97
N PRO A 153 9.22 0.64 -12.61
CA PRO A 153 7.90 0.10 -12.83
C PRO A 153 7.93 -0.96 -13.93
N VAL A 154 7.34 -2.13 -13.69
CA VAL A 154 7.20 -3.17 -14.70
C VAL A 154 5.73 -3.56 -14.76
N LYS A 155 5.01 -3.05 -15.77
CA LYS A 155 3.56 -3.24 -15.86
C LYS A 155 3.26 -4.62 -16.42
N VAL A 156 2.74 -5.50 -15.57
CA VAL A 156 2.39 -6.90 -15.90
C VAL A 156 0.92 -7.22 -15.65
N ALA A 157 0.21 -6.35 -14.94
CA ALA A 157 -1.23 -6.43 -14.70
C ALA A 157 -2.01 -5.37 -15.51
N ASP A 158 -3.23 -5.73 -15.92
CA ASP A 158 -4.12 -4.84 -16.64
C ASP A 158 -4.86 -3.87 -15.71
N ARG A 159 -5.76 -3.06 -16.30
CA ARG A 159 -6.56 -2.06 -15.57
C ARG A 159 -7.46 -2.66 -14.47
N GLN A 160 -7.76 -3.95 -14.53
CA GLN A 160 -8.56 -4.67 -13.53
C GLN A 160 -7.67 -5.32 -12.46
N GLY A 161 -6.35 -5.14 -12.53
CA GLY A 161 -5.39 -5.80 -11.64
C GLY A 161 -5.13 -7.27 -12.00
N SER A 162 -5.58 -7.73 -13.17
CA SER A 162 -5.37 -9.11 -13.61
C SER A 162 -4.05 -9.24 -14.35
N ALA A 163 -3.22 -10.20 -13.94
CA ALA A 163 -1.94 -10.51 -14.57
C ALA A 163 -1.97 -11.94 -15.17
N SER A 164 -1.35 -12.10 -16.33
CA SER A 164 -1.13 -13.41 -16.95
C SER A 164 0.25 -13.95 -16.56
N ILE A 165 0.41 -15.28 -16.49
CA ILE A 165 1.75 -15.86 -16.26
C ILE A 165 2.74 -15.37 -17.34
N SER A 166 2.30 -15.23 -18.60
CA SER A 166 3.12 -14.72 -19.70
C SER A 166 3.59 -13.27 -19.49
N SER A 167 2.74 -12.39 -18.94
CA SER A 167 3.13 -10.99 -18.69
C SER A 167 4.08 -10.89 -17.50
N VAL A 168 3.90 -11.71 -16.47
CA VAL A 168 4.84 -11.81 -15.34
C VAL A 168 6.20 -12.34 -15.81
N LEU A 169 6.22 -13.39 -16.64
CA LEU A 169 7.46 -13.91 -17.25
C LEU A 169 8.18 -12.86 -18.07
N CYS A 170 7.47 -12.15 -18.95
CA CYS A 170 8.00 -11.01 -19.69
C CYS A 170 8.64 -9.97 -18.76
N GLY A 171 7.98 -9.65 -17.64
CA GLY A 171 8.50 -8.69 -16.68
C GLY A 171 9.79 -9.13 -16.02
N ILE A 172 9.86 -10.38 -15.55
CA ILE A 172 11.06 -10.95 -14.94
C ILE A 172 12.20 -10.96 -15.97
N GLU A 173 11.95 -11.48 -17.17
CA GLU A 173 12.94 -11.53 -18.24
C GLU A 173 13.47 -10.14 -18.60
N TRP A 174 12.58 -9.15 -18.71
CA TRP A 174 12.97 -7.77 -19.02
C TRP A 174 13.87 -7.18 -17.93
N VAL A 175 13.54 -7.39 -16.64
CA VAL A 175 14.39 -6.93 -15.52
C VAL A 175 15.77 -7.54 -15.60
N LEU A 176 15.88 -8.84 -15.86
CA LEU A 176 17.16 -9.55 -15.94
C LEU A 176 17.99 -9.12 -17.15
N GLN A 177 17.37 -9.05 -18.33
CA GLN A 177 18.05 -8.66 -19.58
C GLN A 177 18.62 -7.24 -19.48
N ASN A 178 17.88 -6.32 -18.85
CA ASN A 178 18.29 -4.92 -18.71
C ASN A 178 19.08 -4.66 -17.42
N LYS A 179 19.24 -5.66 -16.54
CA LYS A 179 19.81 -5.52 -15.19
C LYS A 179 19.18 -4.33 -14.45
N ALA A 180 17.86 -4.19 -14.58
CA ALA A 180 17.16 -2.97 -14.24
C ALA A 180 17.05 -2.76 -12.72
N ALA A 181 17.08 -3.84 -11.93
CA ALA A 181 16.88 -3.79 -10.49
C ALA A 181 17.65 -4.90 -9.75
N ALA A 182 17.89 -4.68 -8.46
CA ALA A 182 18.46 -5.69 -7.56
C ALA A 182 17.38 -6.49 -6.82
N VAL A 183 16.16 -5.97 -6.77
CA VAL A 183 15.00 -6.59 -6.12
C VAL A 183 13.83 -6.59 -7.10
N ILE A 184 13.11 -7.70 -7.17
CA ILE A 184 11.82 -7.85 -7.85
C ILE A 184 10.76 -8.02 -6.77
N ASN A 185 9.74 -7.15 -6.79
CA ASN A 185 8.56 -7.30 -5.96
C ASN A 185 7.35 -7.74 -6.80
N LEU A 186 6.75 -8.86 -6.41
CA LEU A 186 5.55 -9.45 -6.99
C LEU A 186 4.43 -9.41 -5.96
N SER A 187 3.76 -8.26 -5.81
CA SER A 187 2.53 -8.14 -5.01
C SER A 187 1.32 -8.68 -5.78
N LEU A 188 1.49 -9.87 -6.35
CA LEU A 188 0.55 -10.57 -7.21
C LEU A 188 0.58 -12.03 -6.78
N ASP A 189 -0.56 -12.71 -6.88
CA ASP A 189 -0.64 -14.11 -6.53
C ASP A 189 -1.45 -14.92 -7.55
N GLY A 190 -1.09 -16.19 -7.67
CA GLY A 190 -1.79 -17.20 -8.45
C GLY A 190 -2.50 -18.20 -7.54
N ALA A 191 -2.63 -19.44 -8.00
CA ALA A 191 -3.28 -20.48 -7.20
C ALA A 191 -2.50 -20.79 -5.91
N ALA A 192 -3.24 -20.97 -4.81
CA ALA A 192 -2.72 -21.52 -3.55
C ALA A 192 -2.29 -22.98 -3.73
N THR A 193 -1.08 -23.32 -3.28
CA THR A 193 -0.57 -24.68 -3.33
C THR A 193 0.42 -24.95 -2.19
N SER A 194 0.44 -26.19 -1.71
CA SER A 194 1.52 -26.68 -0.84
C SER A 194 2.60 -27.43 -1.62
N ALA A 195 2.39 -27.59 -2.93
CA ALA A 195 3.30 -28.22 -3.87
C ALA A 195 4.32 -27.20 -4.41
N ASP A 196 5.41 -27.73 -4.99
CA ASP A 196 6.57 -26.99 -5.50
C ASP A 196 7.41 -26.27 -4.42
N LYS A 197 8.09 -27.10 -3.63
CA LYS A 197 9.12 -26.69 -2.65
C LYS A 197 10.52 -27.08 -3.14
N VAL A 198 10.68 -27.19 -4.45
CA VAL A 198 11.95 -27.56 -5.05
C VAL A 198 12.85 -26.32 -5.04
N PRO A 199 14.12 -26.41 -4.63
CA PRO A 199 15.04 -25.28 -4.71
C PRO A 199 15.57 -25.05 -6.13
N CYS A 200 16.11 -23.87 -6.39
CA CYS A 200 16.86 -23.55 -7.60
C CYS A 200 18.24 -24.23 -7.69
N ASP A 201 18.30 -25.56 -7.67
CA ASP A 201 19.54 -26.35 -7.83
C ASP A 201 19.72 -26.94 -9.25
N GLY A 202 18.77 -26.64 -10.15
CA GLY A 202 18.88 -26.94 -11.57
C GLY A 202 18.29 -28.28 -12.01
N THR A 203 17.66 -29.07 -11.11
CA THR A 203 17.09 -30.36 -11.50
C THR A 203 15.58 -30.38 -11.65
N ASP A 204 14.83 -29.41 -11.09
CA ASP A 204 13.39 -29.66 -10.84
C ASP A 204 12.47 -28.41 -10.81
N ALA A 205 12.84 -27.28 -11.43
CA ALA A 205 11.93 -26.13 -11.49
C ALA A 205 10.61 -26.49 -12.21
N THR A 206 9.51 -26.58 -11.46
CA THR A 206 8.30 -27.31 -11.90
C THR A 206 7.41 -26.52 -12.87
N SER A 207 7.68 -25.22 -13.04
CA SER A 207 6.93 -24.34 -13.93
C SER A 207 7.84 -23.31 -14.60
N ALA A 208 7.38 -22.73 -15.71
CA ALA A 208 8.10 -21.65 -16.39
C ALA A 208 8.36 -20.45 -15.46
N LEU A 209 7.40 -20.12 -14.58
CA LEU A 209 7.55 -19.04 -13.61
C LEU A 209 8.64 -19.34 -12.58
N HIS A 210 8.69 -20.56 -12.07
CA HIS A 210 9.75 -21.00 -11.16
C HIS A 210 11.12 -20.95 -11.85
N GLN A 211 11.21 -21.41 -13.11
CA GLN A 211 12.46 -21.31 -13.90
C GLN A 211 12.93 -19.87 -14.07
N ALA A 212 12.02 -18.94 -14.36
CA ALA A 212 12.35 -17.52 -14.47
C ALA A 212 12.84 -16.92 -13.15
N ILE A 213 12.19 -17.28 -12.03
CA ILE A 213 12.60 -16.86 -10.69
C ILE A 213 13.98 -17.43 -10.34
N CYS A 214 14.23 -18.71 -10.60
CA CYS A 214 15.58 -19.29 -10.45
C CYS A 214 16.62 -18.55 -11.30
N GLY A 215 16.27 -18.17 -12.53
CA GLY A 215 17.10 -17.32 -13.36
C GLY A 215 17.42 -15.97 -12.72
N ALA A 216 16.47 -15.37 -12.01
CA ALA A 216 16.66 -14.13 -11.28
C ALA A 216 17.57 -14.30 -10.06
N ILE A 217 17.30 -15.30 -9.22
CA ILE A 217 18.12 -15.62 -8.03
C ILE A 217 19.56 -15.93 -8.42
N ASN A 218 19.77 -16.71 -9.49
CA ASN A 218 21.12 -17.05 -10.00
C ASN A 218 21.89 -15.84 -10.53
N GLN A 219 21.21 -14.75 -10.89
CA GLN A 219 21.82 -13.48 -11.26
C GLN A 219 21.99 -12.52 -10.08
N GLY A 220 21.68 -12.95 -8.86
CA GLY A 220 21.80 -12.17 -7.63
C GLY A 220 20.65 -11.20 -7.41
N VAL A 221 19.52 -11.35 -8.11
CA VAL A 221 18.31 -10.56 -7.89
C VAL A 221 17.49 -11.20 -6.79
N ILE A 222 17.07 -10.43 -5.79
CA ILE A 222 16.17 -10.90 -4.73
C ILE A 222 14.74 -10.83 -5.24
N VAL A 223 13.93 -11.86 -4.96
CA VAL A 223 12.51 -11.88 -5.33
C VAL A 223 11.64 -11.92 -4.07
N THR A 224 10.69 -10.99 -3.96
CA THR A 224 9.66 -10.95 -2.91
C THR A 224 8.29 -11.19 -3.53
N ALA A 225 7.40 -11.90 -2.82
CA ALA A 225 6.03 -12.12 -3.29
C ALA A 225 4.99 -12.19 -2.16
N SER A 226 3.75 -11.84 -2.45
CA SER A 226 2.64 -11.95 -1.49
C SER A 226 2.27 -13.42 -1.22
N ALA A 227 2.03 -13.75 0.05
CA ALA A 227 1.62 -15.09 0.46
C ALA A 227 0.23 -15.51 -0.08
N GLY A 228 -0.59 -14.53 -0.47
CA GLY A 228 -1.98 -14.69 -0.88
C GLY A 228 -2.98 -14.16 0.15
N ASN A 229 -4.22 -13.92 -0.28
CA ASN A 229 -5.26 -13.23 0.52
C ASN A 229 -6.46 -14.12 0.89
N ASP A 230 -6.37 -15.43 0.67
CA ASP A 230 -7.49 -16.38 0.86
C ASP A 230 -7.59 -16.92 2.30
N ALA A 231 -6.86 -16.33 3.25
CA ALA A 231 -6.75 -16.78 4.65
C ALA A 231 -6.31 -18.26 4.80
N ASN A 232 -5.60 -18.79 3.80
CA ASN A 232 -5.11 -20.16 3.82
C ASN A 232 -3.88 -20.28 4.72
N LEU A 233 -3.99 -21.09 5.79
CA LEU A 233 -2.91 -21.28 6.76
C LEU A 233 -2.02 -22.50 6.46
N THR A 234 -2.34 -23.28 5.43
CA THR A 234 -1.66 -24.55 5.11
C THR A 234 -0.93 -24.52 3.77
N ALA A 235 -1.11 -23.47 2.98
CA ALA A 235 -0.50 -23.28 1.67
C ALA A 235 -0.16 -21.81 1.40
N LEU A 236 0.83 -21.59 0.54
CA LEU A 236 1.17 -20.27 0.00
C LEU A 236 0.73 -20.21 -1.46
N HIS A 237 0.51 -19.02 -1.98
CA HIS A 237 0.22 -18.84 -3.39
C HIS A 237 1.50 -18.86 -4.22
N ILE A 238 1.39 -19.27 -5.48
CA ILE A 238 2.47 -19.08 -6.46
C ILE A 238 2.58 -17.56 -6.74
N PRO A 239 3.78 -16.95 -6.75
CA PRO A 239 5.11 -17.57 -6.62
C PRO A 239 5.68 -17.62 -5.19
N ALA A 240 4.99 -17.10 -4.18
CA ALA A 240 5.47 -17.07 -2.80
C ALA A 240 5.72 -18.45 -2.15
N VAL A 241 5.19 -19.53 -2.74
CA VAL A 241 5.44 -20.91 -2.29
C VAL A 241 6.87 -21.39 -2.57
N PHE A 242 7.56 -20.79 -3.57
CA PHE A 242 8.89 -21.26 -3.97
C PHE A 242 9.94 -20.95 -2.89
N PRO A 243 10.83 -21.90 -2.55
CA PRO A 243 11.72 -21.79 -1.38
C PRO A 243 12.65 -20.58 -1.39
N GLU A 244 13.10 -20.16 -2.57
CA GLU A 244 13.99 -19.02 -2.77
C GLU A 244 13.30 -17.66 -2.79
N VAL A 245 11.96 -17.62 -2.81
CA VAL A 245 11.18 -16.38 -2.78
C VAL A 245 10.95 -15.93 -1.34
N MET A 246 11.20 -14.65 -1.06
CA MET A 246 10.83 -14.04 0.21
C MET A 246 9.32 -13.80 0.26
N SER A 247 8.60 -14.73 0.90
CA SER A 247 7.15 -14.65 1.08
C SER A 247 6.76 -13.60 2.13
N ALA A 248 5.83 -12.72 1.76
CA ALA A 248 5.27 -11.69 2.64
C ALA A 248 3.79 -11.99 2.98
N GLY A 249 3.53 -12.27 4.25
CA GLY A 249 2.17 -12.36 4.80
C GLY A 249 1.65 -11.00 5.29
N SER A 250 0.36 -10.95 5.61
CA SER A 250 -0.29 -9.75 6.17
C SER A 250 -0.76 -9.99 7.59
N LEU A 251 -0.86 -8.91 8.37
CA LEU A 251 -1.46 -8.90 9.69
C LEU A 251 -2.18 -7.58 9.90
N THR A 252 -3.29 -7.63 10.62
CA THR A 252 -4.04 -6.42 10.97
C THR A 252 -3.50 -5.81 12.26
N ASP A 253 -3.27 -4.50 12.25
CA ASP A 253 -2.90 -3.74 13.44
C ASP A 253 -4.09 -2.90 13.91
N TYR A 254 -4.71 -3.32 15.02
CA TYR A 254 -5.86 -2.61 15.60
C TYR A 254 -5.47 -1.62 16.71
N ASN A 255 -4.23 -1.62 17.19
CA ASN A 255 -3.84 -0.82 18.36
C ASN A 255 -2.49 -0.09 18.23
N GLY A 256 -1.85 -0.14 17.07
CA GLY A 256 -0.57 0.51 16.81
C GLY A 256 0.60 -0.13 17.56
N LYS A 257 0.44 -1.33 18.14
CA LYS A 257 1.45 -1.99 18.97
C LYS A 257 1.93 -3.29 18.32
N ALA A 258 3.21 -3.61 18.54
CA ALA A 258 3.77 -4.89 18.12
C ALA A 258 3.04 -6.08 18.76
N GLY A 259 2.97 -7.21 18.04
CA GLY A 259 2.43 -8.48 18.54
C GLY A 259 0.98 -8.81 18.17
N GLY A 260 0.26 -7.95 17.43
CA GLY A 260 -1.11 -8.25 16.99
C GLY A 260 -2.10 -8.47 18.14
N GLY A 261 -1.79 -7.94 19.33
CA GLY A 261 -2.47 -8.28 20.58
C GLY A 261 -3.83 -7.62 20.78
N ALA A 262 -4.42 -7.01 19.75
CA ALA A 262 -5.76 -6.44 19.83
C ALA A 262 -6.74 -7.33 19.08
N HIS A 263 -7.85 -7.66 19.75
CA HIS A 263 -8.95 -8.37 19.13
C HIS A 263 -9.59 -7.52 18.04
N ALA A 264 -10.04 -8.16 16.95
CA ALA A 264 -10.91 -7.52 15.99
C ALA A 264 -12.08 -6.87 16.73
N ILE A 265 -12.38 -5.61 16.41
CA ILE A 265 -13.52 -4.91 17.01
C ILE A 265 -14.79 -5.63 16.54
N THR A 266 -15.35 -6.51 17.36
CA THR A 266 -16.64 -7.12 17.09
C THR A 266 -17.72 -6.13 17.50
N CYS A 267 -18.44 -5.58 16.53
CA CYS A 267 -19.70 -4.92 16.80
C CYS A 267 -20.68 -5.99 17.31
N GLY A 268 -20.80 -6.11 18.63
CA GLY A 268 -21.84 -6.91 19.29
C GLY A 268 -23.20 -6.24 19.26
#